data_AF-A0A8R2NWK5-F1
#
_entry.id   AF-A0A8R2NWK5-F1
#
_cell.length_a   1.000
_cell.length_b   1.000
_cell.length_c   1.000
_cell.angle_alpha   90.00
_cell.angle_beta   90.00
_cell.angle_gamma   90.00
#
_symmetry.space_group_name_H-M   'P 1'
#
loop_
_entity.id
_entity.type
_entity.pdbx_description
1 polymer ?
#
loop_
_entity_poly.entity_id
_entity_poly.type
_entity_poly.pdbx_seq_one_letter_code
_entity_poly.pdbx_strand_id
1 'polypeptide(L)'
;MEAITRGIDAILKDWNDYLMDYPEFFSYIAAIIAPLLLTQNAFFDFNNLKDCCTSIRPDNSAKLFTEVLNKTVSSKETQNIKEQLGGILWIYKKWLASEYLPLDIFMPYNQINKYFENYRIGPFILSIAMYDQLKMADKNLQLDILDSWISTNISAEIIKCPQFMRALTIAIIIECLYSNVVYENFFDHHHVKLLIRYIHSEPLPDSEICAREVECLYGIQIVSAVFEYPEGMVLRLFHKLYQDCVLSKESFLTWKKDDKLNAGFDEDLETKNMTVLNSFFMHLELTDSDSDDAYE
;
A
#
# COMPACT_ATOMS: atom_id res chain seq x y z
N MET A 1 -18.48 -22.32 4.46
CA MET A 1 -17.47 -21.69 3.59
C MET A 1 -17.19 -22.48 2.34
N GLU A 2 -16.79 -23.75 2.44
CA GLU A 2 -16.50 -24.60 1.27
C GLU A 2 -17.65 -24.69 0.24
N ALA A 3 -18.91 -24.63 0.68
CA ALA A 3 -20.05 -24.59 -0.24
C ALA A 3 -20.17 -23.26 -1.01
N ILE A 4 -19.84 -22.14 -0.37
CA ILE A 4 -19.86 -20.80 -0.98
C ILE A 4 -18.72 -20.69 -2.00
N THR A 5 -17.50 -21.05 -1.59
CA THR A 5 -16.32 -20.95 -2.47
C THR A 5 -16.45 -21.85 -3.69
N ARG A 6 -16.89 -23.11 -3.53
CA ARG A 6 -17.18 -24.01 -4.64
C ARG A 6 -18.33 -23.55 -5.52
N GLY A 7 -19.39 -22.98 -4.92
CA GLY A 7 -20.52 -22.44 -5.68
C GLY A 7 -20.11 -21.30 -6.60
N ILE A 8 -19.30 -20.37 -6.08
CA ILE A 8 -18.76 -19.25 -6.88
C ILE A 8 -17.79 -19.76 -7.96
N ASP A 9 -16.86 -20.66 -7.61
CA ASP A 9 -15.91 -21.22 -8.58
C ASP A 9 -16.60 -22.01 -9.69
N ALA A 10 -17.70 -22.72 -9.38
CA ALA A 10 -18.50 -23.43 -10.36
C ALA A 10 -19.15 -22.49 -11.39
N ILE A 11 -19.64 -21.31 -10.97
CA ILE A 11 -20.16 -20.29 -11.89
C ILE A 11 -19.02 -19.70 -12.72
N LEU A 12 -17.88 -19.43 -12.08
CA LEU A 12 -16.72 -18.86 -12.75
C LEU A 12 -16.08 -19.82 -13.76
N LYS A 13 -16.27 -21.13 -13.64
CA LYS A 13 -15.76 -22.13 -14.58
C LYS A 13 -16.24 -21.90 -16.02
N ASP A 14 -17.48 -21.43 -16.18
CA ASP A 14 -18.10 -21.17 -17.48
C ASP A 14 -18.03 -19.68 -17.86
N TRP A 15 -17.06 -18.93 -17.31
CA TRP A 15 -16.90 -17.47 -17.51
C TRP A 15 -16.92 -17.03 -18.97
N ASN A 16 -16.36 -17.84 -19.88
CA ASN A 16 -16.25 -17.48 -21.29
C ASN A 16 -17.63 -17.41 -21.96
N ASP A 17 -18.53 -18.31 -21.58
CA ASP A 17 -19.90 -18.33 -22.09
C ASP A 17 -20.67 -17.11 -21.57
N TYR A 18 -20.52 -16.80 -20.27
CA TYR A 18 -21.15 -15.63 -19.69
C TYR A 18 -20.62 -14.30 -20.25
N LEU A 19 -19.34 -14.20 -20.57
CA LEU A 19 -18.77 -12.96 -21.13
C LEU A 19 -19.34 -12.60 -22.51
N MET A 20 -19.79 -13.59 -23.30
CA MET A 20 -20.39 -13.34 -24.62
C MET A 20 -21.66 -12.50 -24.48
N ASP A 21 -22.48 -12.82 -23.48
CA ASP A 21 -23.77 -12.17 -23.23
C ASP A 21 -23.66 -11.02 -22.23
N TYR A 22 -22.67 -11.07 -21.33
CA TYR A 22 -22.49 -10.14 -20.22
C TYR A 22 -21.04 -9.63 -20.14
N PRO A 23 -20.69 -8.55 -20.86
CA PRO A 23 -19.32 -8.02 -20.89
C PRO A 23 -18.75 -7.63 -19.51
N GLU A 24 -19.64 -7.25 -18.59
CA GLU A 24 -19.31 -6.86 -17.21
C GLU A 24 -19.37 -8.02 -16.21
N PHE A 25 -19.43 -9.27 -16.67
CA PHE A 25 -19.58 -10.47 -15.84
C PHE A 25 -18.72 -10.45 -14.57
N PHE A 26 -17.42 -10.17 -14.68
CA PHE A 26 -16.52 -10.12 -13.52
C PHE A 26 -16.84 -8.98 -12.52
N SER A 27 -17.32 -7.83 -12.99
CA SER A 27 -17.78 -6.73 -12.12
C SER A 27 -19.04 -7.14 -11.34
N TYR A 28 -19.94 -7.92 -11.95
CA TYR A 28 -21.12 -8.46 -11.28
C TYR A 28 -20.75 -9.53 -10.24
N ILE A 29 -19.84 -10.46 -10.57
CA ILE A 29 -19.33 -11.42 -9.58
C ILE A 29 -18.60 -10.69 -8.44
N ALA A 30 -17.81 -9.66 -8.74
CA ALA A 30 -17.17 -8.85 -7.72
C ALA A 30 -18.17 -8.14 -6.79
N ALA A 31 -19.30 -7.68 -7.30
CA ALA A 31 -20.37 -7.09 -6.51
C ALA A 31 -21.06 -8.08 -5.56
N ILE A 32 -20.99 -9.38 -5.84
CA ILE A 32 -21.45 -10.46 -4.94
C ILE A 32 -20.38 -10.77 -3.89
N ILE A 33 -19.10 -10.81 -4.29
CA ILE A 33 -17.98 -11.19 -3.42
C ILE A 33 -17.63 -10.09 -2.41
N ALA A 34 -17.58 -8.82 -2.83
CA ALA A 34 -17.13 -7.73 -1.97
C ALA A 34 -17.94 -7.61 -0.66
N PRO A 35 -19.28 -7.70 -0.65
CA PRO A 35 -20.05 -7.75 0.61
C PRO A 35 -19.70 -8.92 1.53
N LEU A 36 -19.37 -10.09 0.97
CA LEU A 36 -18.92 -11.24 1.77
C LEU A 36 -17.61 -10.94 2.47
N LEU A 37 -16.67 -10.34 1.74
CA LEU A 37 -15.36 -9.93 2.24
C LEU A 37 -15.51 -8.88 3.36
N LEU A 38 -16.45 -7.94 3.23
CA LEU A 38 -16.74 -6.89 4.21
C LEU A 38 -17.47 -7.38 5.48
N THR A 39 -18.00 -8.60 5.50
CA THR A 39 -18.80 -9.11 6.62
C THR A 39 -17.94 -9.31 7.88
N GLN A 40 -18.39 -8.81 9.03
CA GLN A 40 -17.62 -8.82 10.29
C GLN A 40 -17.35 -10.22 10.86
N ASN A 41 -18.18 -11.22 10.55
CA ASN A 41 -18.16 -12.53 11.20
C ASN A 41 -16.97 -13.44 10.79
N ALA A 42 -15.92 -12.89 10.17
CA ALA A 42 -14.66 -13.55 9.81
C ALA A 42 -14.78 -14.84 8.97
N PHE A 43 -15.94 -15.12 8.39
CA PHE A 43 -16.14 -16.36 7.64
C PHE A 43 -15.55 -16.31 6.23
N PHE A 44 -15.48 -15.13 5.60
CA PHE A 44 -14.93 -14.97 4.24
C PHE A 44 -13.72 -14.02 4.25
N ASP A 45 -12.57 -14.49 3.79
CA ASP A 45 -11.33 -13.73 3.69
C ASP A 45 -10.65 -13.88 2.31
N PHE A 46 -9.40 -13.43 2.19
CA PHE A 46 -8.62 -13.59 0.96
C PHE A 46 -8.26 -15.05 0.65
N ASN A 47 -8.18 -15.95 1.64
CA ASN A 47 -8.02 -17.39 1.38
C ASN A 47 -9.27 -17.96 0.70
N ASN A 48 -10.46 -17.54 1.16
CA ASN A 48 -11.71 -17.94 0.51
C ASN A 48 -11.84 -17.34 -0.89
N LEU A 49 -11.43 -16.08 -1.09
CA LEU A 49 -11.35 -15.49 -2.42
C LEU A 49 -10.39 -16.26 -3.33
N LYS A 50 -9.26 -16.71 -2.78
CA LYS A 50 -8.33 -17.58 -3.50
C LYS A 50 -9.04 -18.85 -3.97
N ASP A 51 -9.82 -19.49 -3.12
CA ASP A 51 -10.53 -20.73 -3.48
C ASP A 51 -11.61 -20.49 -4.54
N CYS A 52 -12.32 -19.35 -4.47
CA CYS A 52 -13.32 -18.96 -5.46
C CYS A 52 -12.77 -18.79 -6.88
N CYS A 53 -11.49 -18.47 -7.04
CA CYS A 53 -10.91 -18.09 -8.34
C CYS A 53 -10.14 -19.22 -9.02
N THR A 54 -10.26 -20.47 -8.54
CA THR A 54 -9.42 -21.58 -8.98
C THR A 54 -9.58 -21.89 -10.48
N SER A 55 -10.83 -21.89 -10.97
CA SER A 55 -11.17 -22.25 -12.35
C SER A 55 -10.83 -21.17 -13.38
N ILE A 56 -10.51 -19.94 -12.95
CA ILE A 56 -10.21 -18.79 -13.83
C ILE A 56 -8.74 -18.34 -13.78
N ARG A 57 -7.91 -19.06 -13.02
CA ARG A 57 -6.47 -18.81 -12.92
C ARG A 57 -5.71 -19.29 -14.17
N PRO A 58 -4.61 -18.61 -14.53
CA PRO A 58 -4.19 -17.29 -14.05
C PRO A 58 -4.82 -16.13 -14.83
N ASP A 59 -5.47 -16.42 -15.97
CA ASP A 59 -5.76 -15.44 -17.01
C ASP A 59 -6.80 -14.38 -16.60
N ASN A 60 -7.83 -14.79 -15.86
CA ASN A 60 -8.94 -13.92 -15.47
C ASN A 60 -9.01 -13.69 -13.96
N SER A 61 -8.22 -14.40 -13.15
CA SER A 61 -8.16 -14.19 -11.70
C SER A 61 -7.69 -12.77 -11.36
N ALA A 62 -6.76 -12.21 -12.13
CA ALA A 62 -6.28 -10.84 -11.94
C ALA A 62 -7.40 -9.82 -12.16
N LYS A 63 -8.21 -10.00 -13.21
CA LYS A 63 -9.36 -9.14 -13.50
C LYS A 63 -10.40 -9.18 -12.39
N LEU A 64 -10.81 -10.38 -11.96
CA LEU A 64 -11.79 -10.51 -10.88
C LEU A 64 -11.25 -9.95 -9.56
N PHE A 65 -9.98 -10.23 -9.23
CA PHE A 65 -9.35 -9.72 -8.01
C PHE A 65 -9.35 -8.18 -7.98
N THR A 66 -8.95 -7.56 -9.08
CA THR A 66 -8.95 -6.09 -9.26
C THR A 66 -10.36 -5.52 -9.08
N GLU A 67 -11.38 -6.12 -9.69
CA GLU A 67 -12.78 -5.71 -9.53
C GLU A 67 -13.26 -5.82 -8.08
N VAL A 68 -12.96 -6.92 -7.39
CA VAL A 68 -13.31 -7.12 -5.97
C VAL A 68 -12.66 -6.05 -5.09
N LEU A 69 -11.37 -5.78 -5.29
CA LEU A 69 -10.68 -4.72 -4.56
C LEU A 69 -11.29 -3.35 -4.84
N ASN A 70 -11.60 -3.03 -6.11
CA ASN A 70 -12.20 -1.76 -6.49
C ASN A 70 -13.58 -1.55 -5.86
N LYS A 71 -14.42 -2.60 -5.80
CA LYS A 71 -15.71 -2.56 -5.09
C LYS A 71 -15.52 -2.38 -3.58
N THR A 72 -14.52 -3.06 -2.99
CA THR A 72 -14.20 -2.97 -1.55
C THR A 72 -13.61 -1.61 -1.15
N VAL A 73 -12.80 -0.98 -2.01
CA VAL A 73 -12.31 0.40 -1.77
C VAL A 73 -13.45 1.40 -1.88
N SER A 74 -14.38 1.19 -2.80
CA SER A 74 -15.49 2.10 -3.07
C SER A 74 -16.63 1.99 -2.05
N SER A 75 -16.71 0.88 -1.29
CA SER A 75 -17.69 0.75 -0.22
C SER A 75 -17.31 1.66 0.94
N LYS A 76 -18.17 2.64 1.22
CA LYS A 76 -18.11 3.47 2.43
C LYS A 76 -19.28 3.08 3.33
N GLU A 77 -19.23 1.87 3.89
CA GLU A 77 -20.21 1.47 4.90
C GLU A 77 -19.64 1.74 6.30
N THR A 78 -20.01 2.87 6.88
CA THR A 78 -19.79 3.16 8.30
C THR A 78 -20.95 2.56 9.08
N GLN A 79 -20.82 1.33 9.57
CA GLN A 79 -21.91 0.69 10.33
C GLN A 79 -21.93 1.10 11.80
N ASN A 80 -20.81 1.60 12.35
CA ASN A 80 -20.71 2.21 13.69
C ASN A 80 -19.52 3.20 13.76
N ILE A 81 -19.60 4.19 14.65
CA ILE A 81 -18.64 5.31 14.82
C ILE A 81 -17.16 4.86 14.97
N LYS A 82 -16.89 3.59 15.29
CA LYS A 82 -15.54 3.08 15.61
C LYS A 82 -14.89 2.15 14.58
N GLU A 83 -15.62 1.65 13.59
CA GLU A 83 -15.05 0.69 12.62
C GLU A 83 -15.53 1.01 11.20
N GLN A 84 -14.61 1.50 10.36
CA GLN A 84 -14.83 1.64 8.93
C GLN A 84 -14.70 0.27 8.25
N LEU A 85 -15.77 -0.18 7.58
CA LEU A 85 -15.73 -1.33 6.70
C LEU A 85 -15.41 -0.88 5.27
N GLY A 86 -14.45 -1.56 4.65
CA GLY A 86 -13.98 -1.21 3.31
C GLY A 86 -12.95 -0.08 3.31
N GLY A 87 -12.57 0.36 2.11
CA GLY A 87 -11.46 1.29 1.93
C GLY A 87 -10.09 0.62 2.01
N ILE A 88 -9.04 1.41 1.74
CA ILE A 88 -7.68 0.89 1.55
C ILE A 88 -7.09 0.29 2.84
N LEU A 89 -7.33 0.92 3.99
CA LEU A 89 -6.83 0.46 5.28
C LEU A 89 -7.42 -0.90 5.66
N TRP A 90 -8.72 -1.06 5.45
CA TRP A 90 -9.42 -2.31 5.71
C TRP A 90 -8.85 -3.46 4.86
N ILE A 91 -8.57 -3.18 3.58
CA ILE A 91 -7.97 -4.17 2.66
C ILE A 91 -6.60 -4.63 3.18
N TYR A 92 -5.72 -3.70 3.56
CA TYR A 92 -4.42 -4.06 4.12
C TYR A 92 -4.56 -4.87 5.40
N LYS A 93 -5.42 -4.45 6.35
CA LYS A 93 -5.66 -5.19 7.60
C LYS A 93 -6.11 -6.63 7.33
N LYS A 94 -7.04 -6.81 6.39
CA LYS A 94 -7.57 -8.13 6.03
C LYS A 94 -6.57 -8.99 5.27
N TRP A 95 -5.75 -8.39 4.41
CA TRP A 95 -4.68 -9.09 3.70
C TRP A 95 -3.64 -9.63 4.69
N LEU A 96 -3.17 -8.80 5.62
CA LEU A 96 -2.21 -9.22 6.64
C LEU A 96 -2.79 -10.27 7.60
N ALA A 97 -4.07 -10.14 7.96
CA ALA A 97 -4.78 -11.13 8.78
C ALA A 97 -4.95 -12.49 8.10
N SER A 98 -4.89 -12.55 6.76
CA SER A 98 -5.00 -13.80 6.00
C SER A 98 -3.71 -14.66 6.00
N GLU A 99 -2.83 -14.44 6.98
CA GLU A 99 -1.48 -15.03 7.09
C GLU A 99 -0.58 -14.76 5.89
N TYR A 100 -0.86 -13.66 5.18
CA TYR A 100 -0.18 -13.26 3.96
C TYR A 100 -0.27 -14.28 2.82
N LEU A 101 -1.16 -13.98 1.87
CA LEU A 101 -1.18 -14.66 0.57
C LEU A 101 -0.21 -13.96 -0.39
N PRO A 102 0.60 -14.69 -1.16
CA PRO A 102 1.33 -14.13 -2.28
C PRO A 102 0.41 -13.54 -3.35
N LEU A 103 0.82 -12.44 -3.99
CA LEU A 103 0.02 -11.80 -5.04
C LEU A 103 -0.13 -12.71 -6.28
N ASP A 104 0.90 -13.49 -6.61
CA ASP A 104 0.94 -14.34 -7.81
C ASP A 104 -0.19 -15.39 -7.85
N ILE A 105 -0.79 -15.71 -6.71
CA ILE A 105 -2.01 -16.51 -6.56
C ILE A 105 -3.19 -15.86 -7.29
N PHE A 106 -3.29 -14.54 -7.30
CA PHE A 106 -4.39 -13.81 -7.96
C PHE A 106 -3.94 -13.19 -9.28
N MET A 107 -2.75 -12.60 -9.30
CA MET A 107 -2.23 -11.80 -10.39
C MET A 107 -0.76 -12.13 -10.61
N PRO A 108 -0.42 -12.86 -11.68
CA PRO A 108 0.97 -13.05 -12.06
C PRO A 108 1.68 -11.69 -12.22
N TYR A 109 2.95 -11.61 -11.82
CA TYR A 109 3.68 -10.34 -11.78
C TYR A 109 3.76 -9.61 -13.13
N ASN A 110 3.80 -10.35 -14.25
CA ASN A 110 3.79 -9.78 -15.60
C ASN A 110 2.46 -9.08 -15.97
N GLN A 111 1.39 -9.30 -15.21
CA GLN A 111 0.10 -8.63 -15.40
C GLN A 111 -0.05 -7.36 -14.58
N ILE A 112 0.85 -7.05 -13.64
CA ILE A 112 0.75 -5.87 -12.77
C ILE A 112 0.61 -4.60 -13.60
N ASN A 113 1.42 -4.44 -14.65
CA ASN A 113 1.40 -3.26 -15.51
C ASN A 113 0.03 -3.02 -16.17
N LYS A 114 -0.72 -4.09 -16.45
CA LYS A 114 -2.05 -4.02 -17.08
C LYS A 114 -3.13 -3.53 -16.12
N TYR A 115 -3.01 -3.83 -14.83
CA TYR A 115 -4.03 -3.58 -13.82
C TYR A 115 -3.66 -2.47 -12.82
N PHE A 116 -2.53 -1.81 -13.01
CA PHE A 116 -2.11 -0.72 -12.14
C PHE A 116 -2.97 0.53 -12.37
N GLU A 117 -3.67 0.95 -11.31
CA GLU A 117 -4.44 2.19 -11.27
C GLU A 117 -3.88 3.13 -10.18
N ASN A 118 -3.25 4.24 -10.60
CA ASN A 118 -2.43 5.12 -9.76
C ASN A 118 -3.12 5.63 -8.49
N TYR A 119 -4.43 5.91 -8.55
CA TYR A 119 -5.18 6.58 -7.49
C TYR A 119 -6.10 5.66 -6.67
N ARG A 120 -6.02 4.33 -6.89
CA ARG A 120 -6.89 3.35 -6.24
C ARG A 120 -6.10 2.20 -5.64
N ILE A 121 -6.31 1.00 -6.15
CA ILE A 121 -5.75 -0.25 -5.63
C ILE A 121 -4.35 -0.53 -6.18
N GLY A 122 -3.88 0.25 -7.18
CA GLY A 122 -2.56 0.06 -7.80
C GLY A 122 -1.42 0.03 -6.79
N PRO A 123 -1.30 1.02 -5.89
CA PRO A 123 -0.25 1.02 -4.86
C PRO A 123 -0.36 -0.17 -3.89
N PHE A 124 -1.58 -0.64 -3.59
CA PHE A 124 -1.78 -1.85 -2.79
C PHE A 124 -1.22 -3.08 -3.52
N ILE A 125 -1.66 -3.34 -4.75
CA ILE A 125 -1.20 -4.47 -5.56
C ILE A 125 0.33 -4.45 -5.66
N LEU A 126 0.91 -3.30 -5.98
CA LEU A 126 2.34 -3.15 -6.14
C LEU A 126 3.11 -3.37 -4.83
N SER A 127 2.58 -2.89 -3.70
CA SER A 127 3.22 -3.09 -2.38
C SER A 127 3.27 -4.57 -2.00
N ILE A 128 2.20 -5.33 -2.28
CA ILE A 128 2.18 -6.78 -2.01
C ILE A 128 3.20 -7.49 -2.89
N ALA A 129 3.27 -7.15 -4.19
CA ALA A 129 4.22 -7.74 -5.12
C ALA A 129 5.68 -7.50 -4.72
N MET A 130 6.00 -6.27 -4.30
CA MET A 130 7.34 -5.90 -3.82
C MET A 130 7.67 -6.61 -2.51
N TYR A 131 6.70 -6.70 -1.60
CA TYR A 131 6.87 -7.43 -0.35
C TYR A 131 7.06 -8.94 -0.59
N ASP A 132 6.39 -9.54 -1.58
CA ASP A 132 6.63 -10.93 -1.98
C ASP A 132 8.11 -11.16 -2.34
N GLN A 133 8.71 -10.22 -3.08
CA GLN A 133 10.13 -10.31 -3.44
C GLN A 133 11.05 -10.19 -2.23
N LEU A 134 10.76 -9.24 -1.34
CA LEU A 134 11.54 -9.03 -0.11
C LEU A 134 11.47 -10.27 0.80
N LYS A 135 10.28 -10.82 0.99
CA LYS A 135 10.04 -11.98 1.86
C LYS A 135 10.73 -13.25 1.36
N MET A 136 10.80 -13.45 0.04
CA MET A 136 11.42 -14.64 -0.57
C MET A 136 12.95 -14.55 -0.70
N ALA A 137 13.51 -13.34 -0.63
CA ALA A 137 14.93 -13.11 -0.84
C ALA A 137 15.80 -13.41 0.39
N ASP A 138 17.07 -13.75 0.14
CA ASP A 138 18.10 -13.80 1.20
C ASP A 138 18.25 -12.42 1.83
N LYS A 139 18.27 -12.34 3.17
CA LYS A 139 18.34 -11.07 3.92
C LYS A 139 19.46 -10.14 3.46
N ASN A 140 20.59 -10.68 2.99
CA ASN A 140 21.73 -9.87 2.53
C ASN A 140 21.56 -9.33 1.11
N LEU A 141 20.62 -9.87 0.34
CA LEU A 141 20.37 -9.55 -1.07
C LEU A 141 18.94 -9.02 -1.31
N GLN A 142 18.12 -8.89 -0.27
CA GLN A 142 16.71 -8.51 -0.36
C GLN A 142 16.49 -7.27 -1.25
N LEU A 143 17.24 -6.21 -0.99
CA LEU A 143 17.06 -4.94 -1.68
C LEU A 143 17.61 -4.96 -3.12
N ASP A 144 18.69 -5.72 -3.37
CA ASP A 144 19.23 -5.91 -4.73
C ASP A 144 18.28 -6.75 -5.59
N ILE A 145 17.69 -7.80 -5.01
CA ILE A 145 16.68 -8.63 -5.67
C ILE A 145 15.43 -7.79 -5.97
N LEU A 146 14.96 -7.00 -4.99
CA LEU A 146 13.82 -6.10 -5.19
C LEU A 146 14.11 -5.10 -6.32
N ASP A 147 15.27 -4.45 -6.31
CA ASP A 147 15.67 -3.48 -7.34
C ASP A 147 15.73 -4.10 -8.74
N SER A 148 16.34 -5.29 -8.85
CA SER A 148 16.40 -6.04 -10.11
C SER A 148 15.00 -6.45 -10.58
N TRP A 149 14.13 -6.88 -9.65
CA TRP A 149 12.78 -7.28 -9.98
C TRP A 149 11.95 -6.09 -10.46
N ILE A 150 12.02 -4.93 -9.77
CA ILE A 150 11.34 -3.70 -10.17
C ILE A 150 11.77 -3.32 -11.60
N SER A 151 13.09 -3.27 -11.83
CA SER A 151 13.66 -2.87 -13.13
C SER A 151 13.27 -3.81 -14.28
N THR A 152 12.91 -5.06 -13.98
CA THR A 152 12.55 -6.08 -14.97
C THR A 152 11.04 -6.17 -15.21
N ASN A 153 10.23 -5.99 -14.16
CA ASN A 153 8.81 -6.34 -14.18
C ASN A 153 7.88 -5.12 -14.18
N ILE A 154 8.34 -3.96 -13.73
CA ILE A 154 7.51 -2.75 -13.61
C ILE A 154 7.86 -1.77 -14.72
N SER A 155 6.85 -1.26 -15.43
CA SER A 155 7.05 -0.35 -16.54
C SER A 155 7.59 1.00 -16.07
N ALA A 156 8.32 1.68 -16.96
CA ALA A 156 8.87 2.99 -16.67
C ALA A 156 7.76 3.99 -16.30
N GLU A 157 6.59 3.91 -16.96
CA GLU A 157 5.45 4.79 -16.67
C GLU A 157 4.96 4.64 -15.23
N ILE A 158 4.93 3.42 -14.69
CA ILE A 158 4.52 3.17 -13.30
C ILE A 158 5.59 3.69 -12.33
N ILE A 159 6.87 3.43 -12.60
CA ILE A 159 7.99 3.93 -11.78
C ILE A 159 7.98 5.48 -11.74
N LYS A 160 7.47 6.12 -12.80
CA LYS A 160 7.31 7.58 -12.88
C LYS A 160 6.20 8.14 -11.99
N CYS A 161 5.22 7.32 -11.60
CA CYS A 161 4.09 7.76 -10.80
C CYS A 161 4.51 7.97 -9.34
N PRO A 162 4.17 9.10 -8.69
CA PRO A 162 4.49 9.29 -7.28
C PRO A 162 4.01 8.16 -6.37
N GLN A 163 2.85 7.56 -6.67
CA GLN A 163 2.27 6.48 -5.87
C GLN A 163 3.07 5.16 -5.92
N PHE A 164 4.02 5.03 -6.86
CA PHE A 164 5.04 3.99 -6.79
C PHE A 164 5.81 4.06 -5.46
N MET A 165 6.16 5.27 -5.01
CA MET A 165 6.91 5.46 -3.76
C MET A 165 6.08 5.07 -2.53
N ARG A 166 4.76 5.28 -2.57
CA ARG A 166 3.85 4.77 -1.54
C ARG A 166 3.93 3.24 -1.46
N ALA A 167 3.84 2.55 -2.60
CA ALA A 167 3.91 1.10 -2.64
C ALA A 167 5.25 0.55 -2.14
N LEU A 168 6.37 1.14 -2.59
CA LEU A 168 7.72 0.76 -2.18
C LEU A 168 7.93 0.96 -0.68
N THR A 169 7.50 2.11 -0.15
CA THR A 169 7.62 2.43 1.28
C THR A 169 6.82 1.45 2.13
N ILE A 170 5.58 1.14 1.73
CA ILE A 170 4.75 0.15 2.44
C ILE A 170 5.41 -1.22 2.46
N ALA A 171 5.90 -1.70 1.31
CA ALA A 171 6.52 -3.02 1.20
C ALA A 171 7.75 -3.17 2.12
N ILE A 172 8.62 -2.16 2.14
CA ILE A 172 9.81 -2.14 3.00
C ILE A 172 9.41 -2.17 4.48
N ILE A 173 8.47 -1.32 4.89
CA ILE A 173 8.07 -1.25 6.31
C ILE A 173 7.39 -2.56 6.74
N ILE A 174 6.55 -3.16 5.89
CA ILE A 174 5.94 -4.47 6.19
C ILE A 174 7.04 -5.52 6.39
N GLU A 175 8.04 -5.60 5.51
CA GLU A 175 9.16 -6.54 5.69
C GLU A 175 9.92 -6.32 7.00
N CYS A 176 10.28 -5.08 7.31
CA CYS A 176 10.99 -4.77 8.55
C CYS A 176 10.18 -5.15 9.81
N LEU A 177 8.86 -4.94 9.80
CA LEU A 177 7.96 -5.36 10.88
C LEU A 177 7.98 -6.88 11.08
N TYR A 178 7.85 -7.66 10.00
CA TYR A 178 7.85 -9.12 10.09
C TYR A 178 9.23 -9.73 10.36
N SER A 179 10.30 -9.04 9.98
CA SER A 179 11.68 -9.46 10.28
C SER A 179 12.09 -9.19 11.74
N ASN A 180 11.18 -8.71 12.61
CA ASN A 180 11.42 -8.32 14.00
C ASN A 180 12.58 -7.32 14.15
N VAL A 181 12.76 -6.46 13.16
CA VAL A 181 13.73 -5.37 13.26
C VAL A 181 13.21 -4.39 14.31
N VAL A 182 14.04 -4.06 15.30
CA VAL A 182 13.69 -3.04 16.31
C VAL A 182 13.32 -1.75 15.58
N TYR A 183 12.28 -1.05 16.04
CA TYR A 183 11.76 0.14 15.35
C TYR A 183 12.78 1.25 15.09
N GLU A 184 13.91 1.23 15.79
CA GLU A 184 15.01 2.17 15.62
C GLU A 184 15.82 1.92 14.33
N ASN A 185 15.69 0.75 13.71
CA ASN A 185 16.48 0.31 12.56
C ASN A 185 15.64 -0.01 11.31
N PHE A 186 14.40 0.48 11.22
CA PHE A 186 13.52 0.25 10.05
C PHE A 186 14.19 0.60 8.72
N PHE A 187 14.90 1.71 8.70
CA PHE A 187 15.65 2.14 7.53
C PHE A 187 17.14 2.15 7.87
N ASP A 188 17.80 1.08 7.48
CA ASP A 188 19.25 1.09 7.37
C ASP A 188 19.69 1.88 6.12
N HIS A 189 21.01 2.02 5.96
CA HIS A 189 21.59 2.73 4.83
C HIS A 189 21.23 2.15 3.45
N HIS A 190 20.93 0.86 3.34
CA HIS A 190 20.53 0.26 2.07
C HIS A 190 19.09 0.64 1.70
N HIS A 191 18.17 0.62 2.67
CA HIS A 191 16.80 1.05 2.43
C HIS A 191 16.75 2.54 2.03
N VAL A 192 17.50 3.38 2.75
CA VAL A 192 17.66 4.82 2.46
C VAL A 192 18.15 5.02 1.02
N LYS A 193 19.21 4.30 0.63
CA LYS A 193 19.78 4.39 -0.72
C LYS A 193 18.77 3.98 -1.80
N LEU A 194 17.96 2.95 -1.54
CA LEU A 194 16.93 2.50 -2.47
C LEU A 194 15.82 3.55 -2.63
N LEU A 195 15.33 4.11 -1.51
CA LEU A 195 14.32 5.17 -1.54
C LEU A 195 14.82 6.39 -2.31
N ILE A 196 16.01 6.90 -1.99
CA ILE A 196 16.64 8.03 -2.70
C ILE A 196 16.75 7.75 -4.19
N ARG A 197 17.19 6.53 -4.58
CA ARG A 197 17.29 6.15 -5.99
C ARG A 197 15.97 6.26 -6.74
N TYR A 198 14.85 5.85 -6.14
CA TYR A 198 13.54 5.89 -6.81
C TYR A 198 12.82 7.24 -6.66
N ILE A 199 13.15 8.03 -5.63
CA ILE A 199 12.73 9.44 -5.52
C ILE A 199 13.38 10.26 -6.65
N HIS A 200 14.66 10.03 -6.91
CA HIS A 200 15.46 10.73 -7.92
C HIS A 200 15.77 9.85 -9.14
N SER A 201 14.87 8.94 -9.52
CA SER A 201 15.11 7.97 -10.60
C SER A 201 15.38 8.62 -11.95
N GLU A 202 14.91 9.85 -12.13
CA GLU A 202 15.22 10.69 -13.28
C GLU A 202 15.36 12.16 -12.82
N PRO A 203 15.93 13.05 -13.66
CA PRO A 203 15.94 14.49 -13.38
C PRO A 203 14.50 15.02 -13.40
N LEU A 204 13.95 15.27 -12.22
CA LEU A 204 12.58 15.73 -12.01
C LEU A 204 12.56 17.16 -11.47
N PRO A 205 11.52 17.95 -11.78
CA PRO A 205 11.27 19.20 -11.08
C PRO A 205 11.10 18.97 -9.57
N ASP A 206 11.47 19.94 -8.75
CA ASP A 206 11.36 19.85 -7.28
C ASP A 206 9.92 19.53 -6.82
N SER A 207 8.91 20.01 -7.54
CA SER A 207 7.50 19.70 -7.26
C SER A 207 7.15 18.22 -7.45
N GLU A 208 7.77 17.53 -8.39
CA GLU A 208 7.57 16.10 -8.64
C GLU A 208 8.37 15.24 -7.64
N ILE A 209 9.56 15.69 -7.26
CA ILE A 209 10.34 15.10 -6.16
C ILE A 209 9.55 15.20 -4.86
N CYS A 210 9.04 16.38 -4.53
CA CYS A 210 8.19 16.62 -3.36
C CYS A 210 6.95 15.71 -3.40
N ALA A 211 6.29 15.56 -4.55
CA ALA A 211 5.15 14.64 -4.69
C ALA A 211 5.53 13.18 -4.37
N ARG A 212 6.70 12.70 -4.79
CA ARG A 212 7.22 11.35 -4.48
C ARG A 212 7.54 11.17 -3.00
N GLU A 213 8.16 12.18 -2.40
CA GLU A 213 8.49 12.20 -0.97
C GLU A 213 7.22 12.18 -0.11
N VAL A 214 6.20 12.98 -0.46
CA VAL A 214 4.89 12.98 0.19
C VAL A 214 4.22 11.60 0.12
N GLU A 215 4.37 10.89 -1.00
CA GLU A 215 3.84 9.52 -1.15
C GLU A 215 4.54 8.50 -0.23
N CYS A 216 5.80 8.72 0.14
CA CYS A 216 6.46 7.93 1.19
C CYS A 216 5.78 8.15 2.55
N LEU A 217 5.47 9.41 2.89
CA LEU A 217 4.76 9.77 4.13
C LEU A 217 3.38 9.12 4.21
N TYR A 218 2.64 9.11 3.09
CA TYR A 218 1.37 8.38 3.00
C TYR A 218 1.52 6.87 3.18
N GLY A 219 2.61 6.28 2.68
CA GLY A 219 2.94 4.88 2.95
C GLY A 219 3.12 4.59 4.44
N ILE A 220 3.89 5.42 5.15
CA ILE A 220 4.11 5.31 6.60
C ILE A 220 2.79 5.44 7.36
N GLN A 221 1.96 6.41 6.99
CA GLN A 221 0.65 6.63 7.61
C GLN A 221 -0.26 5.41 7.47
N ILE A 222 -0.33 4.81 6.28
CA ILE A 222 -1.12 3.60 6.02
C ILE A 222 -0.66 2.45 6.91
N VAL A 223 0.64 2.13 6.91
CA VAL A 223 1.15 0.99 7.70
C VAL A 223 0.94 1.22 9.19
N SER A 224 1.17 2.44 9.67
CA SER A 224 0.98 2.77 11.08
C SER A 224 -0.48 2.59 11.52
N ALA A 225 -1.44 2.92 10.64
CA ALA A 225 -2.86 2.70 10.88
C ALA A 225 -3.26 1.22 10.88
N VAL A 226 -2.65 0.44 9.98
CA VAL A 226 -2.89 -0.99 9.85
C VAL A 226 -2.41 -1.76 11.08
N PHE A 227 -1.25 -1.40 11.62
CA PHE A 227 -0.63 -2.04 12.79
C PHE A 227 -0.98 -1.37 14.13
N GLU A 228 -2.01 -0.51 14.16
CA GLU A 228 -2.53 0.12 15.38
C GLU A 228 -1.49 0.93 16.19
N TYR A 229 -0.58 1.61 15.49
CA TYR A 229 0.36 2.58 16.08
C TYR A 229 1.28 2.02 17.16
N PRO A 230 2.31 1.25 16.78
CA PRO A 230 3.41 0.99 17.70
C PRO A 230 4.00 2.34 18.18
N GLU A 231 4.01 2.55 19.49
CA GLU A 231 4.27 3.87 20.10
C GLU A 231 5.59 4.48 19.59
N GLY A 232 5.49 5.69 19.01
CA GLY A 232 6.62 6.45 18.48
C GLY A 232 7.19 5.96 17.14
N MET A 233 6.61 4.94 16.49
CA MET A 233 7.09 4.46 15.18
C MET A 233 7.09 5.56 14.12
N VAL A 234 5.96 6.24 13.91
CA VAL A 234 5.82 7.32 12.92
C VAL A 234 6.86 8.42 13.17
N LEU A 235 6.96 8.88 14.42
CA LEU A 235 7.90 9.92 14.83
C LEU A 235 9.36 9.54 14.52
N ARG A 236 9.76 8.31 14.88
CA ARG A 236 11.12 7.82 14.61
C ARG A 236 11.42 7.71 13.12
N LEU A 237 10.48 7.19 12.33
CA LEU A 237 10.63 7.09 10.88
C LEU A 237 10.76 8.48 10.24
N PHE A 238 9.95 9.45 10.68
CA PHE A 238 9.99 10.82 10.18
C PHE A 238 11.34 11.48 10.50
N HIS A 239 11.81 11.38 11.74
CA HIS A 239 13.15 11.87 12.10
C HIS A 239 14.26 11.20 11.28
N LYS A 240 14.22 9.88 11.12
CA LYS A 240 15.24 9.13 10.38
C LYS A 240 15.31 9.57 8.92
N LEU A 241 14.17 9.62 8.24
CA LEU A 241 14.11 10.00 6.82
C LEU A 241 14.45 11.48 6.58
N TYR A 242 14.16 12.36 7.55
CA TYR A 242 14.59 13.75 7.49
C TYR A 242 16.11 13.89 7.70
N GLN A 243 16.65 13.25 8.74
CA GLN A 243 18.08 13.31 9.10
C GLN A 243 18.98 12.71 8.01
N ASP A 244 18.53 11.65 7.35
CA ASP A 244 19.26 11.02 6.24
C ASP A 244 19.03 11.71 4.89
N CYS A 245 18.36 12.87 4.87
CA CYS A 245 18.04 13.64 3.66
C CYS A 245 17.27 12.84 2.59
N VAL A 246 16.42 11.90 3.02
CA VAL A 246 15.52 11.16 2.12
C VAL A 246 14.29 11.99 1.78
N LEU A 247 13.75 12.70 2.78
CA LEU A 247 12.56 13.53 2.64
C LEU A 247 12.89 14.97 3.04
N SER A 248 12.48 15.91 2.19
CA SER A 248 12.66 17.34 2.43
C SER A 248 11.66 17.87 3.46
N LYS A 249 12.03 18.99 4.08
CA LYS A 249 11.12 19.76 4.95
C LYS A 249 9.82 20.14 4.22
N GLU A 250 9.93 20.55 2.95
CA GLU A 250 8.79 20.96 2.14
C GLU A 250 7.77 19.83 2.00
N SER A 251 8.22 18.58 1.82
CA SER A 251 7.35 17.41 1.74
C SER A 251 6.61 17.14 3.04
N PHE A 252 7.26 17.27 4.21
CA PHE A 252 6.56 17.15 5.50
C PHE A 252 5.49 18.23 5.69
N LEU A 253 5.80 19.47 5.30
CA LEU A 253 4.85 20.59 5.38
C LEU A 253 3.70 20.44 4.37
N THR A 254 3.99 19.93 3.17
CA THR A 254 2.99 19.65 2.13
C THR A 254 2.05 18.56 2.60
N TRP A 255 2.59 17.45 3.09
CA TRP A 255 1.81 16.36 3.67
C TRP A 255 0.93 16.83 4.84
N LYS A 256 1.46 17.67 5.75
CA LYS A 256 0.70 18.23 6.87
C LYS A 256 -0.48 19.12 6.43
N LYS A 257 -0.37 19.79 5.28
CA LYS A 257 -1.41 20.69 4.73
C LYS A 257 -2.41 19.97 3.83
N ASP A 258 -2.05 18.80 3.30
CA ASP A 258 -2.85 18.13 2.28
C ASP A 258 -3.99 17.32 2.90
N ASP A 259 -5.21 17.83 2.75
CA ASP A 259 -6.44 17.16 3.17
C ASP A 259 -6.78 15.88 2.36
N LYS A 260 -6.03 15.57 1.28
CA LYS A 260 -6.39 14.49 0.34
C LYS A 260 -6.46 13.10 0.95
N LEU A 261 -5.78 12.85 2.07
CA LEU A 261 -5.97 11.62 2.85
C LEU A 261 -6.67 11.86 4.20
N ASN A 262 -7.02 13.09 4.56
CA ASN A 262 -7.87 13.38 5.73
C ASN A 262 -9.32 12.93 5.49
N ALA A 263 -9.78 12.82 4.24
CA ALA A 263 -11.17 12.43 3.91
C ALA A 263 -11.46 10.91 3.86
N GLY A 264 -10.49 10.05 4.19
CA GLY A 264 -10.62 8.58 4.09
C GLY A 264 -9.99 7.78 5.24
N PHE A 265 -9.45 8.47 6.23
CA PHE A 265 -8.89 7.90 7.45
C PHE A 265 -9.82 8.32 8.60
N ASP A 266 -9.88 7.49 9.64
CA ASP A 266 -10.68 7.79 10.84
C ASP A 266 -10.21 9.13 11.46
N GLU A 267 -11.12 10.07 11.78
CA GLU A 267 -10.76 11.39 12.34
C GLU A 267 -9.96 11.26 13.67
N ASP A 268 -10.22 10.19 14.43
CA ASP A 268 -9.47 9.86 15.65
C ASP A 268 -7.99 9.52 15.37
N LEU A 269 -7.73 9.04 14.17
CA LEU A 269 -6.42 8.61 13.68
C LEU A 269 -5.50 9.79 13.38
N GLU A 270 -6.05 10.81 12.74
CA GLU A 270 -5.38 12.05 12.41
C GLU A 270 -4.96 12.78 13.69
N THR A 271 -5.89 12.90 14.63
CA THR A 271 -5.67 13.57 15.91
C THR A 271 -4.53 12.92 16.70
N LYS A 272 -4.46 11.58 16.74
CA LYS A 272 -3.40 10.83 17.42
C LYS A 272 -2.03 11.03 16.75
N ASN A 273 -1.96 10.91 15.43
CA ASN A 273 -0.72 11.10 14.68
C ASN A 273 -0.18 12.52 14.84
N MET A 274 -1.04 13.53 14.69
CA MET A 274 -0.64 14.93 14.80
C MET A 274 -0.17 15.29 16.20
N THR A 275 -0.81 14.74 17.24
CA THR A 275 -0.36 14.96 18.62
C THR A 275 1.06 14.47 18.85
N VAL A 276 1.40 13.28 18.35
CA VAL A 276 2.76 12.71 18.49
C VAL A 276 3.79 13.48 17.64
N LEU A 277 3.39 13.93 16.45
CA LEU A 277 4.28 14.62 15.51
C LEU A 277 4.49 16.11 15.79
N ASN A 278 3.73 16.71 16.71
CA ASN A 278 3.89 18.13 17.06
C ASN A 278 5.34 18.46 17.44
N SER A 279 6.01 17.59 18.20
CA SER A 279 7.42 17.78 18.58
C SER A 279 8.37 17.83 17.37
N PHE A 280 8.15 16.98 16.37
CA PHE A 280 8.91 16.97 15.12
C PHE A 280 8.69 18.24 14.30
N PHE A 281 7.44 18.69 14.15
CA PHE A 281 7.15 19.91 13.40
C PHE A 281 7.68 21.18 14.09
N MET A 282 7.63 21.24 15.43
CA MET A 282 8.29 22.32 16.17
C MET A 282 9.80 22.33 15.92
N HIS A 283 10.45 21.16 15.88
CA HIS A 283 11.87 21.06 15.55
C HIS A 283 12.17 21.55 14.12
N LEU A 284 11.35 21.16 13.13
CA LEU A 284 11.49 21.65 11.76
C LEU A 284 11.37 23.17 11.66
N GLU A 285 10.46 23.79 12.42
CA GLU A 285 10.29 25.25 12.44
C GLU A 285 11.49 25.97 13.08
N LEU A 286 12.04 25.42 14.17
CA LEU A 286 13.22 25.99 14.86
C LEU A 286 14.50 25.93 14.01
N THR A 287 14.67 24.89 13.19
CA THR A 287 15.84 24.80 12.30
C THR A 287 15.86 25.85 11.18
N ASP A 288 14.73 26.50 10.86
CA ASP A 288 14.73 27.63 9.92
C ASP A 288 15.19 28.93 10.61
N SER A 289 14.72 29.19 11.83
CA SER A 289 15.07 30.43 12.55
C SER A 289 16.56 30.55 12.83
N ASP A 290 17.23 29.42 13.08
CA ASP A 290 18.67 29.40 13.37
C ASP A 290 19.54 29.55 12.10
N SER A 291 18.97 29.36 10.90
CA SER A 291 19.70 29.48 9.62
C SER A 291 19.73 30.91 9.05
N ASP A 292 18.75 31.73 9.43
CA ASP A 292 18.68 33.15 9.03
C ASP A 292 19.57 34.04 9.92
N ASP A 293 19.85 33.62 11.16
CA ASP A 293 20.71 34.36 12.12
C ASP A 293 22.23 34.13 11.92
N ALA A 294 22.63 33.28 10.95
CA ALA A 294 24.03 32.98 10.66
C ALA A 294 24.67 33.92 9.60
N TYR A 295 23.91 34.89 9.11
CA TYR A 295 24.37 35.90 8.14
C TYR A 295 23.98 37.33 8.57
N GLU A 296 24.43 37.76 9.75
CA GLU A 296 24.61 39.19 10.07
C GLU A 296 26.08 39.55 10.31
#